data_AF-A0AAV2NBI4-F1
#
_entry.id   AF-A0AAV2NBI4-F1
#
_cell.length_a   1.000
_cell.length_b   1.000
_cell.length_c   1.000
_cell.angle_alpha   90.00
_cell.angle_beta   90.00
_cell.angle_gamma   90.00
#
_symmetry.space_group_name_H-M   'P 1'
#
loop_
_entity.id
_entity.type
_entity.pdbx_description
1 polymer ?
#
loop_
_entity_poly.entity_id
_entity_poly.type
_entity_poly.pdbx_seq_one_letter_code
_entity_poly.pdbx_strand_id
1 'polypeptide(L)'
;MRFAVALCFLVAFCTIDANSASDDLEIWRLQVRNAKWTVDGIIRQLQDLRSQAEEDALLKVTEQWDGELESYRSFKNTLLNGIKKDINAATAAGKDVKACNKEAQDGIKQNEDAAYEDATKCSNIAENSIQNTLGFIDNLILTGNALSSELDSIFLTCHDSDIIKMQNCIITELARVNADIKALQSDANSAEITVVHVSNNVVLQATNCLKNAYSSVYSTGVRIKMRIAQCIEDASEPTTITTKVTTEATTKATTKKPTKF
;
A
#
# COMPACT_ATOMS: atom_id res chain seq x y z
N MET A 1 10.53 8.37 9.10
CA MET A 1 9.99 9.74 9.23
C MET A 1 11.12 10.68 8.89
N ARG A 2 11.17 11.12 7.63
CA ARG A 2 12.06 12.22 7.25
C ARG A 2 11.21 13.50 7.22
N PHE A 3 10.63 13.85 8.36
CA PHE A 3 10.08 15.20 8.52
C PHE A 3 11.27 16.13 8.66
N ALA A 4 11.76 16.63 7.52
CA ALA A 4 12.46 17.90 7.54
C ALA A 4 11.40 18.91 7.96
N VAL A 5 11.38 19.22 9.26
CA VAL A 5 10.60 20.33 9.81
C VAL A 5 11.18 21.58 9.16
N ALA A 6 10.65 21.94 7.99
CA ALA A 6 10.94 23.19 7.32
C ALA A 6 10.19 24.27 8.08
N LEU A 7 10.73 24.61 9.25
CA LEU A 7 10.35 25.75 10.07
C LEU A 7 10.75 27.01 9.29
N CYS A 8 9.97 27.36 8.26
CA CYS A 8 10.10 28.62 7.56
C CYS A 8 9.62 29.73 8.51
N PHE A 9 10.55 30.22 9.34
CA PHE A 9 10.45 31.49 10.02
C PHE A 9 10.34 32.60 8.95
N LEU A 10 9.11 32.94 8.54
CA LEU A 10 8.86 34.20 7.85
C LEU A 10 8.80 35.30 8.91
N VAL A 11 9.96 35.93 9.08
CA VAL A 11 10.17 37.13 9.89
C VAL A 11 9.19 38.22 9.43
N ALA A 12 8.25 38.56 10.31
CA ALA A 12 7.36 39.70 10.14
C ALA A 12 8.16 41.01 10.25
N PHE A 13 8.64 41.53 9.13
CA PHE A 13 9.13 42.89 9.04
C PHE A 13 7.94 43.85 8.89
N CYS A 14 7.42 44.33 10.02
CA CYS A 14 6.56 45.51 10.06
C CYS A 14 7.45 46.76 10.12
N THR A 15 7.85 47.30 8.96
CA THR A 15 8.40 48.66 8.88
C THR A 15 7.25 49.62 8.65
N ILE A 16 6.92 50.41 9.68
CA ILE A 16 5.96 51.52 9.61
C ILE A 16 6.76 52.74 9.15
N ASP A 17 6.73 53.04 7.85
CA ASP A 17 7.11 54.37 7.34
C ASP A 17 5.83 55.20 7.20
N ALA A 18 5.83 56.36 7.86
CA ALA A 18 4.74 57.32 7.82
C ALA A 18 4.98 58.35 6.72
N ASN A 19 4.10 58.42 5.71
CA ASN A 19 3.86 59.66 4.95
C ASN A 19 2.53 59.67 4.18
N SER A 20 1.97 60.87 4.04
CA SER A 20 0.81 61.37 3.26
C SER A 20 -0.23 60.41 2.64
N ALA A 21 -1.47 60.45 3.16
CA ALA A 21 -2.82 60.16 2.59
C ALA A 21 -3.04 59.54 1.18
N SER A 22 -2.19 59.78 0.17
CA SER A 22 -2.17 59.00 -1.08
C SER A 22 -1.34 57.70 -0.95
N ASP A 23 -0.35 57.68 -0.06
CA ASP A 23 0.50 56.53 0.27
C ASP A 23 -0.23 55.57 1.22
N ASP A 24 -1.19 56.06 2.02
CA ASP A 24 -1.94 55.24 2.98
C ASP A 24 -2.72 54.09 2.33
N LEU A 25 -3.31 54.32 1.16
CA LEU A 25 -4.06 53.26 0.46
C LEU A 25 -3.12 52.22 -0.18
N GLU A 26 -1.93 52.65 -0.60
CA GLU A 26 -0.91 51.75 -1.11
C GLU A 26 -0.31 50.91 0.02
N ILE A 27 -0.16 51.46 1.23
CA ILE A 27 0.20 50.71 2.44
C ILE A 27 -0.81 49.58 2.66
N TRP A 28 -2.12 49.86 2.60
CA TRP A 28 -3.12 48.81 2.76
C TRP A 28 -3.08 47.76 1.63
N ARG A 29 -2.81 48.16 0.39
CA ARG A 29 -2.64 47.20 -0.72
C ARG A 29 -1.45 46.28 -0.49
N LEU A 30 -0.34 46.82 0.02
CA LEU A 30 0.83 46.04 0.39
C LEU A 30 0.49 45.05 1.52
N GLN A 31 -0.25 45.47 2.54
CA GLN A 31 -0.64 44.58 3.62
C GLN A 31 -1.59 43.46 3.17
N VAL A 32 -2.58 43.76 2.33
CA VAL A 32 -3.45 42.73 1.73
C VAL A 32 -2.63 41.75 0.89
N ARG A 33 -1.67 42.24 0.09
CA ARG A 33 -0.77 41.39 -0.70
C ARG A 33 0.09 40.48 0.19
N ASN A 34 0.62 41.01 1.29
CA ASN A 34 1.41 40.23 2.24
C ASN A 34 0.56 39.14 2.92
N ALA A 35 -0.66 39.48 3.35
CA ALA A 35 -1.59 38.51 3.91
C ALA A 35 -1.91 37.39 2.90
N LYS A 36 -2.08 37.73 1.62
CA LYS A 36 -2.30 36.76 0.55
C LYS A 36 -1.10 35.84 0.36
N TRP A 37 0.12 36.38 0.37
CA TRP A 37 1.33 35.57 0.33
C TRP A 37 1.47 34.63 1.53
N THR A 38 1.04 35.06 2.72
CA THR A 38 0.98 34.18 3.89
C THR A 38 0.00 33.03 3.67
N VAL A 39 -1.21 33.32 3.18
CA VAL A 39 -2.22 32.28 2.86
C VAL A 39 -1.69 31.29 1.81
N ASP A 40 -1.12 31.79 0.71
CA ASP A 40 -0.55 30.96 -0.35
C ASP A 40 0.58 30.07 0.19
N GLY A 41 1.39 30.59 1.11
CA GLY A 41 2.44 29.83 1.80
C GLY A 41 1.88 28.68 2.64
N ILE A 42 0.82 28.94 3.43
CA ILE A 42 0.15 27.91 4.24
C ILE A 42 -0.46 26.84 3.35
N ILE A 43 -1.14 27.22 2.25
CA ILE A 43 -1.73 26.27 1.30
C ILE A 43 -0.66 25.35 0.72
N ARG A 44 0.49 25.89 0.29
CA ARG A 44 1.60 25.08 -0.24
C ARG A 44 2.14 24.11 0.82
N GLN A 45 2.34 24.58 2.05
CA GLN A 45 2.78 23.71 3.15
C GLN A 45 1.80 22.55 3.39
N LEU A 46 0.49 22.82 3.35
CA LEU A 46 -0.54 21.79 3.50
C LEU A 46 -0.54 20.78 2.34
N GLN A 47 -0.37 21.26 1.10
CA GLN A 47 -0.25 20.40 -0.09
C GLN A 47 0.96 19.47 0.00
N ASP A 48 2.12 20.02 0.38
CA ASP A 48 3.35 19.25 0.56
C ASP A 48 3.20 18.23 1.69
N LEU A 49 2.62 18.64 2.82
CA LEU A 49 2.35 17.76 3.96
C LEU A 49 1.46 16.58 3.55
N ARG A 50 0.40 16.83 2.78
CA ARG A 50 -0.49 15.77 2.27
C ARG A 50 0.28 14.78 1.38
N SER A 51 0.99 15.29 0.38
CA SER A 51 1.69 14.45 -0.60
C SER A 51 2.76 13.60 0.08
N GLN A 52 3.56 14.19 0.96
CA GLN A 52 4.61 13.47 1.69
C GLN A 52 4.03 12.42 2.62
N ALA A 53 2.92 12.72 3.31
CA ALA A 53 2.27 11.79 4.21
C ALA A 53 1.72 10.54 3.50
N GLU A 54 1.14 10.75 2.31
CA GLU A 54 0.63 9.68 1.45
C GLU A 54 1.78 8.80 0.95
N GLU A 55 2.81 9.41 0.38
CA GLU A 55 3.99 8.71 -0.14
C GLU A 55 4.72 7.92 0.96
N ASP A 56 5.02 8.55 2.10
CA ASP A 56 5.72 7.90 3.22
C ASP A 56 4.93 6.71 3.78
N ALA A 57 3.60 6.83 3.86
CA ALA A 57 2.75 5.74 4.35
C ALA A 57 2.76 4.56 3.37
N LEU A 58 2.56 4.82 2.08
CA LEU A 58 2.53 3.78 1.05
C LEU A 58 3.88 3.10 0.85
N LEU A 59 4.98 3.86 0.95
CA LEU A 59 6.32 3.30 0.93
C LEU A 59 6.52 2.29 2.07
N LYS A 60 6.16 2.66 3.30
CA LYS A 60 6.24 1.74 4.44
C LYS A 60 5.37 0.49 4.27
N VAL A 61 4.17 0.62 3.71
CA VAL A 61 3.31 -0.53 3.42
C VAL A 61 3.98 -1.46 2.41
N THR A 62 4.61 -0.89 1.38
CA THR A 62 5.37 -1.65 0.37
C THR A 62 6.56 -2.38 1.00
N GLU A 63 7.33 -1.70 1.86
CA GLU A 63 8.45 -2.32 2.58
C GLU A 63 7.98 -3.51 3.45
N GLN A 64 6.81 -3.40 4.10
CA GLN A 64 6.25 -4.51 4.88
C GLN A 64 5.81 -5.67 3.97
N TRP A 65 5.21 -5.39 2.82
CA TRP A 65 4.86 -6.42 1.85
C TRP A 65 6.12 -7.14 1.36
N ASP A 66 7.16 -6.42 0.97
CA ASP A 66 8.42 -7.02 0.52
C ASP A 66 9.02 -7.96 1.57
N GLY A 67 8.96 -7.58 2.86
CA GLY A 67 9.40 -8.44 3.97
C GLY A 67 8.58 -9.73 4.11
N GLU A 68 7.26 -9.67 3.96
CA GLU A 68 6.40 -10.86 3.97
C GLU A 68 6.66 -11.76 2.74
N LEU A 69 6.88 -11.15 1.58
CA LEU A 69 7.19 -11.87 0.34
C LEU A 69 8.54 -12.59 0.43
N GLU A 70 9.56 -11.96 1.02
CA GLU A 70 10.86 -12.58 1.28
C GLU A 70 10.73 -13.77 2.24
N SER A 71 10.00 -13.58 3.34
CA SER A 71 9.72 -14.64 4.32
C SER A 71 9.01 -15.84 3.67
N TYR A 72 8.01 -15.55 2.83
CA TYR A 72 7.33 -16.57 2.05
C TYR A 72 8.26 -17.29 1.06
N ARG A 73 9.09 -16.57 0.30
CA ARG A 73 10.04 -17.19 -0.66
C ARG A 73 10.99 -18.16 0.05
N SER A 74 11.49 -17.77 1.22
CA SER A 74 12.32 -18.65 2.06
C SER A 74 11.57 -19.92 2.47
N PHE A 75 10.34 -19.77 2.97
CA PHE A 75 9.49 -20.90 3.33
C PHE A 75 9.17 -21.82 2.14
N LYS A 76 8.78 -21.25 1.00
CA LYS A 76 8.49 -21.98 -0.25
C LYS A 76 9.67 -22.84 -0.68
N ASN A 77 10.88 -22.30 -0.64
CA ASN A 77 12.10 -23.04 -0.98
C ASN A 77 12.31 -24.24 -0.04
N THR A 78 12.14 -24.05 1.27
CA THR A 78 12.22 -25.15 2.25
C THR A 78 11.14 -26.21 1.98
N LEU A 79 9.91 -25.80 1.70
CA LEU A 79 8.80 -26.71 1.39
C LEU A 79 9.07 -27.53 0.12
N LEU A 80 9.47 -26.88 -0.97
CA LEU A 80 9.80 -27.53 -2.24
C LEU A 80 10.98 -28.51 -2.10
N ASN A 81 12.01 -28.14 -1.34
CA ASN A 81 13.14 -29.02 -1.07
C ASN A 81 12.73 -30.26 -0.25
N GLY A 82 11.86 -30.08 0.73
CA GLY A 82 11.27 -31.18 1.50
C GLY A 82 10.49 -32.15 0.60
N ILE A 83 9.56 -31.61 -0.20
CA ILE A 83 8.77 -32.37 -1.16
C ILE A 83 9.68 -33.15 -2.14
N LYS A 84 10.69 -32.49 -2.70
CA LYS A 84 11.64 -33.13 -3.63
C LYS A 84 12.37 -34.31 -2.98
N LYS A 85 12.76 -34.18 -1.71
CA LYS A 85 13.42 -35.26 -0.96
C LYS A 85 12.47 -36.46 -0.80
N ASP A 86 11.23 -36.21 -0.40
CA ASP A 86 10.23 -37.26 -0.17
C ASP A 86 9.87 -37.99 -1.48
N ILE A 87 9.69 -37.23 -2.58
CA ILE A 87 9.46 -37.77 -3.93
C ILE A 87 10.64 -38.62 -4.43
N ASN A 88 11.88 -38.14 -4.24
CA ASN A 88 13.07 -38.89 -4.66
C ASN A 88 13.22 -40.21 -3.89
N ALA A 89 12.94 -40.19 -2.58
CA ALA A 89 12.98 -41.41 -1.76
C ALA A 89 11.93 -42.44 -2.22
N ALA A 90 10.70 -41.99 -2.48
CA ALA A 90 9.63 -42.87 -2.97
C ALA A 90 9.93 -43.43 -4.37
N THR A 91 10.48 -42.59 -5.27
CA THR A 91 10.91 -43.01 -6.61
C THR A 91 12.03 -44.05 -6.55
N ALA A 92 12.99 -43.87 -5.64
CA ALA A 92 14.06 -44.85 -5.42
C ALA A 92 13.54 -46.18 -4.85
N ALA A 93 12.43 -46.15 -4.10
CA ALA A 93 11.68 -47.33 -3.67
C ALA A 93 10.78 -47.93 -4.78
N GLY A 94 10.86 -47.41 -6.01
CA GLY A 94 10.13 -47.91 -7.17
C GLY A 94 8.72 -47.32 -7.35
N LYS A 95 8.21 -46.50 -6.44
CA LYS A 95 6.84 -45.96 -6.54
C LYS A 95 6.70 -44.91 -7.65
N ASP A 96 5.57 -44.92 -8.37
CA ASP A 96 5.22 -43.83 -9.29
C ASP A 96 4.50 -42.69 -8.54
N VAL A 97 5.24 -41.61 -8.28
CA VAL A 97 4.78 -40.46 -7.48
C VAL A 97 4.66 -39.18 -8.29
N LYS A 98 4.60 -39.27 -9.62
CA LYS A 98 4.49 -38.08 -10.50
C LYS A 98 3.23 -37.26 -10.21
N ALA A 99 2.10 -37.94 -10.01
CA ALA A 99 0.83 -37.29 -9.67
C ALA A 99 0.91 -36.57 -8.32
N CYS A 100 1.49 -37.21 -7.30
CA CYS A 100 1.70 -36.60 -5.98
C CYS A 100 2.55 -35.33 -6.04
N ASN A 101 3.66 -35.37 -6.81
CA ASN A 101 4.51 -34.20 -7.00
C ASN A 101 3.77 -33.06 -7.72
N LYS A 102 2.99 -33.38 -8.76
CA LYS A 102 2.20 -32.38 -9.48
C LYS A 102 1.15 -31.74 -8.60
N GLU A 103 0.39 -32.53 -7.83
CA GLU A 103 -0.62 -32.00 -6.90
C GLU A 103 0.02 -31.06 -5.86
N ALA A 104 1.18 -31.44 -5.31
CA ALA A 104 1.88 -30.60 -4.35
C ALA A 104 2.35 -29.28 -4.97
N GLN A 105 2.88 -29.29 -6.19
CA GLN A 105 3.28 -28.08 -6.90
C GLN A 105 2.08 -27.18 -7.23
N ASP A 106 0.99 -27.75 -7.72
CA ASP A 106 -0.23 -27.02 -8.04
C ASP A 106 -0.83 -26.39 -6.77
N GLY A 107 -0.83 -27.12 -5.64
CA GLY A 107 -1.28 -26.62 -4.34
C GLY A 107 -0.42 -25.48 -3.79
N ILE A 108 0.91 -25.55 -3.94
CA ILE A 108 1.81 -24.45 -3.56
C ILE A 108 1.50 -23.20 -4.38
N LYS A 109 1.31 -23.36 -5.69
CA LYS A 109 1.00 -22.24 -6.59
C LYS A 109 -0.33 -21.59 -6.27
N GLN A 110 -1.40 -22.38 -6.09
CA GLN A 110 -2.72 -21.83 -5.74
C GLN A 110 -2.69 -21.04 -4.43
N ASN A 111 -1.93 -21.52 -3.46
CA ASN A 111 -1.75 -20.87 -2.17
C ASN A 111 -0.90 -19.59 -2.26
N GLU A 112 0.09 -19.56 -3.16
CA GLU A 112 0.84 -18.34 -3.51
C GLU A 112 -0.05 -17.29 -4.14
N ASP A 113 -0.82 -17.68 -5.16
CA ASP A 113 -1.72 -16.80 -5.90
C ASP A 113 -2.77 -16.18 -4.97
N ALA A 114 -3.36 -16.98 -4.07
CA ALA A 114 -4.33 -16.50 -3.07
C ALA A 114 -3.72 -15.49 -2.08
N ALA A 115 -2.54 -15.78 -1.54
CA ALA A 115 -1.87 -14.88 -0.60
C ALA A 115 -1.47 -13.56 -1.27
N TYR A 116 -1.03 -13.62 -2.54
CA TYR A 116 -0.72 -12.43 -3.33
C TYR A 116 -1.96 -11.58 -3.62
N GLU A 117 -3.09 -12.22 -3.95
CA GLU A 117 -4.37 -11.54 -4.16
C GLU A 117 -4.82 -10.81 -2.89
N ASP A 118 -4.74 -11.48 -1.74
CA ASP A 118 -5.13 -10.88 -0.46
C ASP A 118 -4.17 -9.76 -0.03
N ALA A 119 -2.85 -9.93 -0.24
CA ALA A 119 -1.89 -8.86 -0.01
C ALA A 119 -2.15 -7.63 -0.90
N THR A 120 -2.53 -7.85 -2.16
CA THR A 120 -2.92 -6.76 -3.08
C THR A 120 -4.14 -5.99 -2.54
N LYS A 121 -5.15 -6.71 -2.03
CA LYS A 121 -6.32 -6.07 -1.38
C LYS A 121 -5.90 -5.24 -0.17
N CYS A 122 -4.97 -5.73 0.65
CA CYS A 122 -4.45 -4.99 1.80
C CYS A 122 -3.80 -3.66 1.38
N SER A 123 -2.99 -3.67 0.31
CA SER A 123 -2.35 -2.46 -0.22
C SER A 123 -3.37 -1.46 -0.77
N ASN A 124 -4.36 -1.92 -1.53
CA ASN A 124 -5.44 -1.06 -2.03
C ASN A 124 -6.28 -0.46 -0.89
N ILE A 125 -6.53 -1.22 0.17
CA ILE A 125 -7.22 -0.70 1.38
C ILE A 125 -6.36 0.39 2.04
N ALA A 126 -5.05 0.18 2.14
CA ALA A 126 -4.13 1.15 2.73
C ALA A 126 -4.12 2.47 1.93
N GLU A 127 -4.06 2.40 0.60
CA GLU A 127 -4.11 3.56 -0.30
C GLU A 127 -5.40 4.37 -0.12
N ASN A 128 -6.55 3.71 -0.20
CA ASN A 128 -7.83 4.38 0.02
C ASN A 128 -7.92 4.94 1.46
N SER A 129 -7.41 4.21 2.45
CA SER A 129 -7.47 4.65 3.85
C SER A 129 -6.62 5.90 4.09
N ILE A 130 -5.40 5.97 3.53
CA ILE A 130 -4.56 7.16 3.73
C ILE A 130 -5.15 8.37 3.01
N GLN A 131 -5.62 8.22 1.77
CA GLN A 131 -6.26 9.31 1.01
C GLN A 131 -7.47 9.89 1.74
N ASN A 132 -8.32 9.02 2.29
CA ASN A 132 -9.49 9.44 3.06
C ASN A 132 -9.10 10.11 4.39
N THR A 133 -8.13 9.53 5.10
CA THR A 133 -7.77 10.05 6.43
C THR A 133 -7.05 11.39 6.36
N LEU A 134 -6.39 11.70 5.24
CA LEU A 134 -5.78 13.02 4.98
C LEU A 134 -6.79 14.07 4.51
N GLY A 135 -8.07 13.73 4.30
CA GLY A 135 -9.10 14.64 3.80
C GLY A 135 -9.32 15.90 4.64
N PHE A 136 -8.93 15.90 5.91
CA PHE A 136 -8.99 17.11 6.74
C PHE A 136 -8.03 18.20 6.24
N ILE A 137 -6.91 17.84 5.60
CA ILE A 137 -5.97 18.79 5.00
C ILE A 137 -6.64 19.52 3.83
N ASP A 138 -7.49 18.83 3.06
CA ASP A 138 -8.22 19.43 1.94
C ASP A 138 -9.18 20.51 2.45
N ASN A 139 -9.80 20.30 3.61
CA ASN A 139 -10.63 21.32 4.26
C ASN A 139 -9.82 22.55 4.67
N LEU A 140 -8.59 22.38 5.18
CA LEU A 140 -7.71 23.50 5.51
C LEU A 140 -7.28 24.28 4.25
N ILE A 141 -7.00 23.57 3.15
CA ILE A 141 -6.70 24.20 1.85
C ILE A 141 -7.92 24.99 1.35
N LEU A 142 -9.13 24.45 1.47
CA LEU A 142 -10.37 25.16 1.12
C LEU A 142 -10.56 26.42 1.96
N THR A 143 -10.29 26.36 3.26
CA THR A 143 -10.29 27.55 4.14
C THR A 143 -9.27 28.58 3.66
N GLY A 144 -8.05 28.17 3.33
CA GLY A 144 -7.04 29.07 2.76
C GLY A 144 -7.51 29.74 1.47
N ASN A 145 -8.10 28.98 0.54
CA ASN A 145 -8.64 29.53 -0.70
C ASN A 145 -9.77 30.55 -0.44
N ALA A 146 -10.64 30.29 0.53
CA ALA A 146 -11.68 31.23 0.94
C ALA A 146 -11.08 32.54 1.48
N LEU A 147 -10.08 32.46 2.36
CA LEU A 147 -9.38 33.64 2.89
C LEU A 147 -8.67 34.44 1.78
N SER A 148 -8.06 33.76 0.81
CA SER A 148 -7.45 34.41 -0.37
C SER A 148 -8.50 35.20 -1.18
N SER A 149 -9.68 34.62 -1.38
CA SER A 149 -10.81 35.29 -2.04
C SER A 149 -11.35 36.47 -1.23
N GLU A 150 -11.42 36.35 0.10
CA GLU A 150 -11.83 37.45 0.97
C GLU A 150 -10.86 38.63 0.86
N LEU A 151 -9.55 38.36 0.92
CA LEU A 151 -8.49 39.38 0.74
C LEU A 151 -8.62 40.11 -0.61
N ASP A 152 -8.85 39.37 -1.70
CA ASP A 152 -9.05 39.95 -3.04
C ASP A 152 -10.29 40.87 -3.11
N SER A 153 -11.30 40.59 -2.29
CA SER A 153 -12.55 41.35 -2.26
C SER A 153 -12.50 42.64 -1.42
N ILE A 154 -11.53 42.79 -0.51
CA ILE A 154 -11.51 43.88 0.49
C ILE A 154 -11.69 45.26 -0.15
N PHE A 155 -10.92 45.58 -1.19
CA PHE A 155 -10.98 46.90 -1.82
C PHE A 155 -12.27 47.17 -2.57
N LEU A 156 -12.90 46.11 -3.11
CA LEU A 156 -14.19 46.23 -3.78
C LEU A 156 -15.31 46.42 -2.74
N THR A 157 -15.31 45.61 -1.69
CA THR A 157 -16.31 45.62 -0.62
C THR A 157 -16.27 46.93 0.18
N CYS A 158 -15.08 47.46 0.43
CA CYS A 158 -14.89 48.69 1.20
C CYS A 158 -14.92 49.98 0.37
N HIS A 159 -15.22 49.89 -0.93
CA HIS A 159 -15.22 51.08 -1.79
C HIS A 159 -16.24 52.12 -1.31
N ASP A 160 -15.77 53.32 -1.00
CA ASP A 160 -16.59 54.46 -0.62
C ASP A 160 -16.02 55.74 -1.27
N SER A 161 -16.90 56.69 -1.56
CA SER A 161 -16.56 58.06 -1.96
C SER A 161 -15.80 58.84 -0.88
N ASP A 162 -15.99 58.49 0.39
CA ASP A 162 -15.29 59.03 1.55
C ASP A 162 -14.05 58.19 1.86
N ILE A 163 -12.88 58.79 1.64
CA ILE A 163 -11.57 58.14 1.83
C ILE A 163 -11.37 57.61 3.25
N ILE A 164 -11.88 58.31 4.26
CA ILE A 164 -11.70 57.93 5.68
C ILE A 164 -12.57 56.71 5.98
N LYS A 165 -13.80 56.67 5.45
CA LYS A 165 -14.68 55.49 5.60
C LYS A 165 -14.12 54.27 4.88
N MET A 166 -13.63 54.45 3.66
CA MET A 166 -12.99 53.38 2.89
C MET A 166 -11.79 52.80 3.64
N GLN A 167 -10.88 53.66 4.13
CA GLN A 167 -9.71 53.22 4.91
C GLN A 167 -10.11 52.47 6.19
N ASN A 168 -11.05 53.01 6.97
CA ASN A 168 -11.52 52.35 8.19
C ASN A 168 -12.16 50.98 7.93
N CYS A 169 -12.90 50.84 6.82
CA CYS A 169 -13.45 49.56 6.40
C CYS A 169 -12.31 48.58 6.06
N ILE A 170 -11.33 48.99 5.24
CA ILE A 170 -10.19 48.15 4.86
C ILE A 170 -9.43 47.67 6.09
N ILE A 171 -9.13 48.56 7.04
CA ILE A 171 -8.46 48.21 8.30
C ILE A 171 -9.24 47.15 9.07
N THR A 172 -10.56 47.33 9.16
CA THR A 172 -11.43 46.43 9.93
C THR A 172 -11.51 45.05 9.28
N GLU A 173 -11.75 44.99 7.96
CA GLU A 173 -11.81 43.73 7.22
C GLU A 173 -10.46 43.02 7.23
N LEU A 174 -9.37 43.73 7.00
CA LEU A 174 -8.03 43.15 7.01
C LEU A 174 -7.66 42.64 8.41
N ALA A 175 -8.04 43.33 9.49
CA ALA A 175 -7.82 42.86 10.85
C ALA A 175 -8.59 41.56 11.14
N ARG A 176 -9.85 41.46 10.68
CA ARG A 176 -10.65 40.24 10.78
C ARG A 176 -10.01 39.08 10.03
N VAL A 177 -9.72 39.26 8.74
CA VAL A 177 -9.13 38.22 7.89
C VAL A 177 -7.76 37.77 8.43
N ASN A 178 -6.93 38.68 8.95
CA ASN A 178 -5.66 38.31 9.57
C ASN A 178 -5.82 37.46 10.85
N ALA A 179 -6.91 37.63 11.61
CA ALA A 179 -7.18 36.74 12.73
C ALA A 179 -7.50 35.32 12.23
N ASP A 180 -8.27 35.20 11.16
CA ASP A 180 -8.62 33.92 10.54
C ASP A 180 -7.40 33.25 9.90
N ILE A 181 -6.48 34.01 9.29
CA ILE A 181 -5.19 33.51 8.79
C ILE A 181 -4.35 32.91 9.94
N LYS A 182 -4.32 33.56 11.11
CA LYS A 182 -3.61 33.03 12.28
C LYS A 182 -4.24 31.73 12.79
N ALA A 183 -5.56 31.63 12.77
CA ALA A 183 -6.25 30.39 13.10
C ALA A 183 -5.88 29.28 12.11
N LEU A 184 -5.93 29.56 10.80
CA LEU A 184 -5.51 28.61 9.76
C LEU A 184 -4.07 28.15 9.93
N GLN A 185 -3.14 29.05 10.26
CA GLN A 185 -1.74 28.68 10.54
C GLN A 185 -1.63 27.74 11.75
N SER A 186 -2.38 28.00 12.81
CA SER A 186 -2.43 27.15 14.00
C SER A 186 -2.96 25.75 13.64
N ASP A 187 -4.03 25.68 12.86
CA ASP A 187 -4.61 24.42 12.40
C ASP A 187 -3.65 23.66 11.48
N ALA A 188 -2.93 24.36 10.59
CA ALA A 188 -1.91 23.76 9.74
C ALA A 188 -0.75 23.18 10.55
N ASN A 189 -0.32 23.84 11.62
CA ASN A 189 0.70 23.31 12.52
C ASN A 189 0.19 22.08 13.29
N SER A 190 -1.10 22.06 13.68
CA SER A 190 -1.72 20.89 14.32
C SER A 190 -1.88 19.71 13.34
N ALA A 191 -2.11 20.01 12.06
CA ALA A 191 -2.19 19.02 11.00
C ALA A 191 -0.91 18.19 10.90
N GLU A 192 0.26 18.82 11.03
CA GLU A 192 1.56 18.14 10.96
C GLU A 192 1.66 17.00 11.99
N ILE A 193 1.22 17.24 13.23
CA ILE A 193 1.20 16.23 14.29
C ILE A 193 0.16 15.15 13.99
N THR A 194 -1.04 15.55 13.57
CA THR A 194 -2.16 14.65 13.29
C THR A 194 -1.81 13.66 12.18
N VAL A 195 -1.18 14.15 11.10
CA VAL A 195 -0.70 13.36 9.96
C VAL A 195 0.16 12.19 10.41
N VAL A 196 1.12 12.41 11.31
CA VAL A 196 2.00 11.34 11.81
C VAL A 196 1.20 10.20 12.43
N HIS A 197 0.22 10.54 13.26
CA HIS A 197 -0.60 9.54 13.95
C HIS A 197 -1.47 8.75 12.98
N VAL A 198 -2.12 9.44 12.05
CA VAL A 198 -3.02 8.78 11.09
C VAL A 198 -2.25 7.90 10.10
N SER A 199 -1.11 8.38 9.58
CA SER A 199 -0.25 7.58 8.70
C SER A 199 0.26 6.33 9.41
N ASN A 200 0.70 6.43 10.66
CA ASN A 200 1.16 5.27 11.42
C ASN A 200 0.05 4.25 11.68
N ASN A 201 -1.18 4.71 11.92
CA ASN A 201 -2.33 3.82 12.07
C ASN A 201 -2.65 3.07 10.77
N VAL A 202 -2.64 3.75 9.62
CA VAL A 202 -2.83 3.10 8.31
C VAL A 202 -1.74 2.05 8.05
N VAL A 203 -0.48 2.40 8.29
CA VAL A 203 0.65 1.47 8.14
C VAL A 203 0.48 0.25 9.04
N LEU A 204 0.07 0.44 10.30
CA LEU A 204 -0.16 -0.66 11.24
C LEU A 204 -1.28 -1.59 10.76
N GLN A 205 -2.40 -1.03 10.30
CA GLN A 205 -3.53 -1.82 9.79
C GLN A 205 -3.13 -2.62 8.55
N ALA A 206 -2.44 -1.98 7.60
CA ALA A 206 -1.91 -2.63 6.41
C ALA A 206 -0.93 -3.75 6.76
N THR A 207 -0.02 -3.51 7.72
CA THR A 207 0.95 -4.52 8.20
C THR A 207 0.24 -5.74 8.77
N ASN A 208 -0.80 -5.54 9.58
CA ASN A 208 -1.58 -6.65 10.15
C ASN A 208 -2.35 -7.40 9.07
N CYS A 209 -2.90 -6.69 8.09
CA CYS A 209 -3.57 -7.30 6.94
C CYS A 209 -2.60 -8.17 6.12
N LEU A 210 -1.41 -7.65 5.80
CA LEU A 210 -0.36 -8.37 5.07
C LEU A 210 0.10 -9.63 5.82
N LYS A 211 0.35 -9.52 7.13
CA LYS A 211 0.67 -10.68 7.98
C LYS A 211 -0.42 -11.75 7.93
N ASN A 212 -1.68 -11.34 7.97
CA ASN A 212 -2.80 -12.26 7.89
C ASN A 212 -2.87 -12.95 6.52
N ALA A 213 -2.66 -12.21 5.43
CA ALA A 213 -2.64 -12.76 4.06
C ALA A 213 -1.59 -13.88 3.95
N TYR A 214 -0.37 -13.65 4.44
CA TYR A 214 0.70 -14.65 4.40
C TYR A 214 0.64 -15.70 5.51
N SER A 215 -0.10 -15.48 6.60
CA SER A 215 -0.25 -16.47 7.68
C SER A 215 -0.85 -17.80 7.18
N SER A 216 -1.82 -17.70 6.26
CA SER A 216 -2.51 -18.84 5.66
C SER A 216 -1.53 -19.77 4.93
N VAL A 217 -0.49 -19.18 4.32
CA VAL A 217 0.48 -19.87 3.49
C VAL A 217 1.25 -20.92 4.27
N TYR A 218 1.67 -20.58 5.49
CA TYR A 218 2.40 -21.51 6.35
C TYR A 218 1.53 -22.71 6.75
N SER A 219 0.27 -22.46 7.10
CA SER A 219 -0.68 -23.52 7.48
C SER A 219 -1.00 -24.45 6.30
N THR A 220 -1.17 -23.89 5.10
CA THR A 220 -1.40 -24.67 3.88
C THR A 220 -0.16 -25.46 3.48
N GLY A 221 1.05 -24.91 3.64
CA GLY A 221 2.28 -25.63 3.37
C GLY A 221 2.45 -26.90 4.22
N VAL A 222 2.09 -26.85 5.50
CA VAL A 222 2.05 -28.05 6.37
C VAL A 222 1.03 -29.06 5.85
N ARG A 223 -0.15 -28.59 5.43
CA ARG A 223 -1.19 -29.45 4.85
C ARG A 223 -0.74 -30.13 3.56
N ILE A 224 -0.05 -29.41 2.67
CA ILE A 224 0.52 -29.95 1.44
C ILE A 224 1.54 -31.05 1.78
N LYS A 225 2.40 -30.83 2.78
CA LYS A 225 3.37 -31.83 3.23
C LYS A 225 2.71 -33.10 3.79
N MET A 226 1.59 -32.97 4.50
CA MET A 226 0.84 -34.14 4.97
C MET A 226 0.16 -34.89 3.81
N ARG A 227 -0.46 -34.16 2.88
CA ARG A 227 -1.11 -34.77 1.71
C ARG A 227 -0.14 -35.50 0.81
N ILE A 228 1.07 -34.96 0.60
CA ILE A 228 2.06 -35.66 -0.22
C ILE A 228 2.55 -36.94 0.45
N ALA A 229 2.72 -36.95 1.78
CA ALA A 229 3.08 -38.16 2.51
C ALA A 229 2.00 -39.26 2.34
N GLN A 230 0.73 -38.89 2.48
CA GLN A 230 -0.41 -39.79 2.23
C GLN A 230 -0.44 -40.29 0.79
N CYS A 231 -0.30 -39.40 -0.20
CA CYS A 231 -0.27 -39.78 -1.61
C CYS A 231 0.89 -40.74 -1.94
N ILE A 232 2.07 -40.55 -1.32
CA ILE A 232 3.22 -41.45 -1.48
C ILE A 232 2.94 -42.82 -0.84
N GLU A 233 2.27 -42.87 0.31
CA GLU A 233 1.89 -44.13 0.95
C GLU A 233 0.93 -44.93 0.06
N ASP A 234 -0.09 -44.26 -0.49
CA ASP A 234 -1.11 -44.84 -1.37
C ASP A 234 -0.58 -45.19 -2.78
N ALA A 235 0.55 -44.62 -3.20
CA ALA A 235 1.18 -44.95 -4.46
C ALA A 235 1.69 -46.41 -4.46
N SER A 236 1.10 -47.23 -5.32
CA SER A 236 1.46 -48.64 -5.50
C SER A 236 2.84 -48.83 -6.16
N GLU A 237 3.53 -49.91 -5.80
CA GLU A 237 4.72 -50.38 -6.50
C GLU A 237 4.34 -50.85 -7.93
N PRO A 238 5.14 -50.54 -8.96
CA PRO A 238 4.91 -51.02 -10.31
C PRO A 238 4.94 -52.54 -10.30
N THR A 239 3.85 -53.15 -10.75
CA THR A 239 3.74 -54.60 -10.88
C THR A 239 4.80 -55.07 -11.90
N THR A 240 5.89 -55.67 -11.41
CA THR A 240 6.84 -56.36 -12.28
C THR A 240 6.11 -57.53 -12.93
N ILE A 241 5.70 -57.38 -14.18
CA ILE A 241 5.23 -58.49 -15.00
C ILE A 241 6.46 -59.36 -15.27
N THR A 242 6.69 -60.34 -14.40
CA THR A 242 7.64 -61.42 -14.65
C THR A 242 7.07 -62.29 -15.76
N THR A 243 7.43 -61.99 -17.02
CA THR A 243 7.13 -62.85 -18.16
C THR A 243 7.84 -64.19 -17.95
N LYS A 244 7.12 -65.19 -17.41
CA LYS A 244 7.56 -66.58 -17.48
C LYS A 244 7.55 -67.00 -18.95
N VAL A 245 8.74 -67.07 -19.56
CA VAL A 245 8.93 -67.76 -20.83
C VAL A 245 8.77 -69.26 -20.56
N THR A 246 7.61 -69.81 -20.92
CA THR A 246 7.38 -71.26 -20.95
C THR A 246 7.87 -71.79 -22.29
N THR A 247 8.99 -72.52 -22.28
CA THR A 247 9.52 -73.24 -23.42
C THR A 247 8.69 -74.50 -23.65
N GLU A 248 7.78 -74.49 -24.63
CA GLU A 248 7.10 -75.71 -25.09
C GLU A 248 8.01 -76.51 -26.03
N ALA A 249 8.49 -77.66 -25.56
CA ALA A 249 9.10 -78.69 -26.40
C ALA A 249 8.01 -79.55 -27.04
N THR A 250 7.85 -79.48 -28.36
CA THR A 250 6.90 -80.32 -29.11
C THR A 250 7.57 -81.60 -29.59
N THR A 251 7.26 -82.72 -28.94
CA THR A 251 7.62 -84.08 -29.35
C THR A 251 6.64 -84.56 -30.44
N LYS A 252 7.13 -84.83 -31.67
CA LYS A 252 6.36 -85.48 -32.74
C LYS A 252 6.16 -86.95 -32.43
N ALA A 253 4.91 -87.39 -32.31
CA ALA A 253 4.53 -88.81 -32.29
C ALA A 253 3.76 -89.17 -33.57
N THR A 254 4.30 -90.15 -34.29
CA THR A 254 3.79 -90.79 -35.50
C THR A 254 2.60 -91.69 -35.18
N THR A 255 1.52 -91.65 -35.97
CA THR A 255 0.47 -92.68 -35.89
C THR A 255 0.06 -93.17 -37.28
N LYS A 256 0.20 -94.49 -37.45
CA LYS A 256 -0.04 -95.27 -38.66
C LYS A 256 -1.53 -95.66 -38.72
N LYS A 257 -2.16 -95.46 -39.88
CA LYS A 257 -3.57 -95.71 -40.19
C LYS A 257 -3.82 -97.20 -40.49
N PRO A 258 -4.95 -97.81 -40.05
CA PRO A 258 -5.43 -99.07 -40.60
C PRO A 258 -6.60 -98.84 -41.58
N THR A 259 -6.66 -99.71 -42.59
CA THR A 259 -7.58 -99.70 -43.75
C THR A 259 -8.74 -100.68 -43.56
N LYS A 260 -9.96 -100.26 -43.92
CA LYS A 260 -11.14 -101.04 -44.37
C LYS A 260 -12.04 -100.04 -45.13
N PHE A 261 -12.64 -100.27 -46.29
CA PHE A 261 -12.85 -101.41 -47.19
C PHE A 261 -12.26 -101.11 -48.57
#